data_AF-A0A3N5LMU3-F1
#
_entry.id   AF-A0A3N5LMU3-F1
#
_cell.length_a   1.000
_cell.length_b   1.000
_cell.length_c   1.000
_cell.angle_alpha   90.00
_cell.angle_beta   90.00
_cell.angle_gamma   90.00
#
_symmetry.space_group_name_H-M   'P 1'
#
loop_
_entity.id
_entity.type
_entity.pdbx_description
1 polymer ?
#
loop_
_entity_poly.entity_id
_entity_poly.type
_entity_poly.pdbx_seq_one_letter_code
_entity_poly.pdbx_strand_id
1 'polypeptide(L)'
;MSLSLTPLDWIICLVVVGASVFLGLHLALRARATDNSANFFLAGRRLTWPIVGASLFATNIGAEHLVGLSGDAYRYGLCAGTVELTTCICLGFACAVLFP
;
A
#
# COMPACT_ATOMS: atom_id res chain seq x y z
N MET A 1 24.39 -17.34 -11.70
CA MET A 1 24.19 -15.91 -12.08
C MET A 1 24.95 -15.07 -11.07
N SER A 2 26.02 -14.37 -11.47
CA SER A 2 26.68 -13.39 -10.61
C SER A 2 25.88 -12.09 -10.67
N LEU A 3 25.09 -11.82 -9.63
CA LEU A 3 24.37 -10.56 -9.46
C LEU A 3 25.39 -9.45 -9.14
N SER A 4 25.96 -8.84 -10.17
CA SER A 4 26.80 -7.67 -10.02
C SER A 4 25.92 -6.43 -10.05
N LEU A 5 25.47 -5.99 -8.87
CA LEU A 5 24.74 -4.72 -8.75
C LEU A 5 25.67 -3.56 -9.05
N THR A 6 25.26 -2.70 -9.97
CA THR A 6 26.00 -1.51 -10.34
C THR A 6 25.99 -0.54 -9.16
N PRO A 7 27.05 0.26 -8.91
CA PRO A 7 27.01 1.31 -7.89
C PRO A 7 25.82 2.28 -8.04
N LEU A 8 25.31 2.45 -9.27
CA LEU A 8 24.11 3.23 -9.56
C LEU A 8 22.82 2.59 -8.98
N ASP A 9 22.70 1.26 -8.98
CA ASP A 9 21.53 0.54 -8.44
C ASP A 9 21.45 0.73 -6.92
N TRP A 10 22.60 0.69 -6.25
CA TRP A 10 22.71 0.97 -4.81
C TRP A 10 22.30 2.39 -4.45
N ILE A 11 22.70 3.38 -5.26
CA ILE A 11 22.31 4.78 -5.06
C ILE A 11 20.79 4.92 -5.20
N ILE A 12 20.20 4.34 -6.24
CA ILE A 12 18.74 4.41 -6.46
C ILE A 12 17.99 3.76 -5.30
N CYS A 13 18.41 2.57 -4.86
CA CYS A 13 17.82 1.88 -3.71
C CYS A 13 17.88 2.74 -2.44
N LEU A 14 19.03 3.31 -2.12
CA LEU A 14 19.20 4.16 -0.93
C LEU A 14 18.36 5.43 -1.00
N VAL A 15 18.26 6.06 -2.17
CA VAL A 15 17.43 7.26 -2.37
C VAL A 15 15.96 6.95 -2.19
N VAL A 16 15.45 5.86 -2.78
CA VAL A 16 14.04 5.48 -2.67
C VAL A 16 13.67 5.14 -1.22
N VAL A 17 14.49 4.35 -0.54
CA VAL A 17 14.27 3.98 0.87
C VAL A 17 14.38 5.22 1.76
N GLY A 18 15.44 6.02 1.58
CA GLY A 18 15.66 7.24 2.35
C GLY A 18 14.54 8.27 2.18
N ALA A 19 14.09 8.51 0.95
CA ALA A 19 12.97 9.41 0.66
C ALA A 19 11.66 8.92 1.28
N SER A 20 11.38 7.61 1.22
CA SER A 20 10.17 7.02 1.79
C SER A 20 10.13 7.21 3.33
N VAL A 21 11.25 6.93 4.00
CA VAL A 21 11.39 7.11 5.45
C VAL A 21 11.31 8.60 5.82
N PHE A 22 12.00 9.46 5.08
CA PHE A 22 11.97 10.90 5.30
C PHE A 22 10.57 11.48 5.18
N LEU A 23 9.83 11.13 4.14
CA LEU A 23 8.47 11.63 3.90
C LEU A 23 7.52 11.13 5.00
N GLY A 24 7.62 9.85 5.38
CA GLY A 24 6.86 9.28 6.50
C GLY A 24 7.13 9.99 7.83
N LEU A 25 8.40 10.21 8.19
CA LEU A 25 8.80 10.93 9.40
C LEU A 25 8.37 12.40 9.36
N HIS A 26 8.55 13.08 8.24
CA HIS A 26 8.19 14.49 8.09
C HIS A 26 6.68 14.71 8.24
N LEU A 27 5.86 13.83 7.66
CA LEU A 27 4.40 13.84 7.85
C LEU A 27 4.01 13.50 9.30
N ALA A 28 4.66 12.49 9.91
CA ALA A 28 4.38 12.11 11.29
C ALA A 28 4.72 13.24 12.28
N LEU A 29 5.84 13.95 12.08
CA LEU A 29 6.23 15.09 12.91
C LEU A 29 5.30 16.29 12.73
N ARG A 30 4.81 16.55 11.51
CA ARG A 30 3.78 17.57 11.26
C ARG A 30 2.42 17.21 11.89
N ALA A 31 2.03 15.93 11.84
CA ALA A 31 0.76 15.47 12.38
C ALA A 31 0.71 15.50 13.91
N ARG A 32 1.87 15.38 14.60
CA ARG A 32 1.98 15.55 16.06
C ARG A 32 1.61 16.96 16.57
N ALA A 33 1.43 17.94 15.68
CA ALA A 33 0.92 19.27 16.05
C ALA A 33 -0.62 19.32 16.22
N THR A 34 -1.33 18.21 15.97
CA THR A 34 -2.80 18.12 16.13
C THR A 34 -3.13 17.16 17.27
N ASP A 35 -3.43 17.69 18.46
CA ASP A 35 -3.70 16.99 19.73
C ASP A 35 -4.96 16.09 19.76
N ASN A 36 -5.52 15.71 18.62
CA ASN A 36 -6.78 14.97 18.58
C ASN A 36 -6.67 13.72 17.69
N SER A 37 -6.60 12.55 18.31
CA SER A 37 -6.55 11.23 17.66
C SER A 37 -7.71 11.02 16.67
N ALA A 38 -8.88 11.60 16.94
CA ALA A 38 -10.03 11.57 16.03
C ALA A 38 -9.76 12.28 14.69
N ASN A 39 -8.97 13.36 14.68
CA ASN A 39 -8.62 14.06 13.44
C ASN A 39 -7.57 13.30 12.62
N PHE A 40 -6.70 12.54 13.28
CA PHE A 40 -5.67 11.72 12.63
C PHE A 40 -6.28 10.53 11.87
N PHE A 41 -7.31 9.87 12.43
CA PHE A 41 -7.94 8.70 11.81
C PHE A 41 -9.14 9.02 10.90
N LEU A 42 -9.91 10.08 11.18
CA LEU A 42 -11.14 10.39 10.42
C LEU A 42 -11.01 11.64 9.54
N ALA A 43 -9.86 12.34 9.54
CA ALA A 43 -9.69 13.64 8.89
C ALA A 43 -10.92 14.57 9.12
N GLY A 44 -11.46 14.55 10.34
CA GLY A 44 -12.66 15.31 10.71
C GLY A 44 -13.94 14.95 9.95
N ARG A 45 -14.15 13.67 9.58
CA ARG A 45 -15.32 13.18 8.80
C ARG A 45 -15.42 13.73 7.37
N ARG A 46 -14.34 14.30 6.82
CA ARG A 46 -14.32 14.85 5.45
C ARG A 46 -13.88 13.85 4.38
N LEU A 47 -13.35 12.69 4.77
CA LEU A 47 -12.95 11.65 3.84
C LEU A 47 -14.17 10.92 3.28
N THR A 48 -14.44 11.14 1.99
CA THR A 48 -15.49 10.44 1.25
C THR A 48 -15.12 8.96 1.10
N TRP A 49 -16.10 8.06 1.13
CA TRP A 49 -15.92 6.60 1.04
C TRP A 49 -15.00 6.10 -0.10
N PRO A 50 -14.98 6.67 -1.33
CA PRO A 50 -14.09 6.15 -2.37
C PRO A 50 -12.61 6.46 -2.10
N ILE A 51 -12.30 7.54 -1.37
CA ILE A 51 -10.91 7.90 -1.02
C ILE A 51 -10.37 6.91 0.01
N VAL A 52 -11.20 6.54 0.98
CA VAL A 52 -10.83 5.55 2.00
C VAL A 52 -10.66 4.17 1.37
N GLY A 53 -11.58 3.77 0.49
CA GLY A 53 -11.48 2.50 -0.24
C GLY A 53 -10.24 2.43 -1.14
N ALA A 54 -9.90 3.51 -1.84
CA ALA A 54 -8.68 3.60 -2.63
C ALA A 54 -7.42 3.49 -1.77
N SER A 55 -7.39 4.10 -0.57
CA SER A 55 -6.26 3.98 0.36
C SER A 55 -6.11 2.56 0.91
N LEU A 56 -7.21 1.90 1.26
CA LEU A 56 -7.20 0.51 1.72
C LEU A 56 -6.72 -0.44 0.62
N PHE A 57 -7.18 -0.24 -0.62
CA PHE A 57 -6.72 -1.00 -1.78
C PHE A 57 -5.23 -0.77 -2.04
N ALA A 58 -4.77 0.49 -2.03
CA ALA A 58 -3.37 0.83 -2.21
C ALA A 58 -2.46 0.22 -1.14
N THR A 59 -2.96 0.06 0.09
CA THR A 59 -2.22 -0.60 1.19
C THR A 59 -2.15 -2.11 1.01
N ASN A 60 -3.10 -2.70 0.29
CA ASN A 60 -3.12 -4.13 0.00
C ASN A 60 -2.15 -4.51 -1.13
N ILE A 61 -1.81 -3.60 -2.04
CA ILE A 61 -0.84 -3.88 -3.12
C ILE A 61 0.60 -3.63 -2.64
N GLY A 62 1.44 -4.66 -2.74
CA GLY A 62 2.81 -4.66 -2.23
C GLY A 62 3.72 -5.68 -2.90
N ALA A 63 4.89 -5.92 -2.29
CA ALA A 63 5.90 -6.87 -2.80
C ALA A 63 5.36 -8.31 -2.92
N GLU A 64 4.36 -8.66 -2.12
CA GLU A 64 3.63 -9.92 -2.20
C GLU A 64 2.96 -10.15 -3.56
N HIS A 65 2.42 -9.10 -4.19
CA HIS A 65 1.81 -9.20 -5.52
C HIS A 65 2.87 -9.28 -6.61
N LEU A 66 3.96 -8.52 -6.47
CA LEU A 66 5.02 -8.48 -7.48
C LEU A 66 5.83 -9.77 -7.55
N VAL A 67 6.20 -10.35 -6.40
CA VAL A 67 7.06 -11.54 -6.35
C VAL A 67 6.27 -12.80 -6.00
N GLY A 68 5.35 -12.71 -5.05
CA GLY A 68 4.53 -13.84 -4.58
C GLY A 68 3.53 -14.28 -5.64
N LEU A 69 2.61 -13.40 -6.03
CA LEU A 69 1.57 -13.72 -7.03
C LEU A 69 2.18 -14.08 -8.40
N SER A 70 3.27 -13.43 -8.80
CA SER A 70 4.01 -13.79 -10.02
C SER A 70 4.64 -15.19 -9.93
N GLY A 71 5.15 -15.57 -8.76
CA GLY A 71 5.66 -16.92 -8.49
C GLY A 71 4.55 -17.98 -8.48
N ASP A 72 3.40 -17.67 -7.89
CA ASP A 72 2.24 -18.55 -7.90
C ASP A 72 1.62 -18.66 -9.29
N ALA A 73 1.62 -17.60 -10.08
CA ALA A 73 1.20 -17.64 -11.48
C ALA A 73 2.11 -18.53 -12.32
N TYR A 74 3.42 -18.56 -12.03
CA TYR A 74 4.35 -19.51 -12.68
C TYR A 74 4.01 -20.97 -12.34
N ARG A 75 3.56 -21.25 -11.10
CA ARG A 75 3.27 -22.62 -10.63
C ARG A 75 1.85 -23.11 -10.96
N TYR A 76 0.87 -22.23 -10.84
CA TYR A 76 -0.56 -22.54 -10.87
C TYR A 76 -1.30 -21.85 -12.04
N GLY A 77 -0.61 -21.03 -12.82
CA GLY A 77 -1.21 -20.29 -13.94
C GLY A 77 -2.21 -19.23 -13.49
N LEU A 78 -3.23 -18.99 -14.33
CA LEU A 78 -4.28 -17.99 -14.07
C LEU A 78 -5.08 -18.23 -12.78
N CYS A 79 -5.10 -19.47 -12.27
CA CYS A 79 -5.77 -19.78 -11.01
C CYS A 79 -5.19 -19.02 -9.81
N ALA A 80 -3.91 -18.62 -9.85
CA ALA A 80 -3.30 -17.81 -8.80
C ALA A 80 -4.00 -16.45 -8.63
N GLY A 81 -4.55 -15.86 -9.70
CA GLY A 81 -5.24 -14.57 -9.65
C GLY A 81 -6.63 -14.59 -9.02
N THR A 82 -7.15 -15.76 -8.64
CA THR A 82 -8.48 -15.88 -8.00
C THR A 82 -8.53 -15.25 -6.60
N VAL A 83 -7.38 -15.20 -5.91
CA VAL A 83 -7.25 -14.53 -4.61
C VAL A 83 -7.48 -13.03 -4.75
N GLU A 84 -6.92 -12.39 -5.78
CA GLU A 84 -7.08 -10.97 -6.06
C GLU A 84 -8.51 -10.60 -6.44
N LEU A 85 -9.16 -11.47 -7.23
CA LEU A 85 -10.57 -11.26 -7.61
C LEU A 85 -11.48 -11.29 -6.38
N THR A 86 -11.22 -12.20 -5.45
CA THR A 86 -11.97 -12.31 -4.20
C THR A 86 -11.71 -11.09 -3.30
N THR A 87 -10.46 -10.64 -3.20
CA THR A 87 -10.08 -9.43 -2.46
C THR A 87 -10.79 -8.19 -2.99
N CYS A 88 -10.85 -8.00 -4.31
CA CYS A 88 -11.59 -6.88 -4.92
C CYS A 88 -13.07 -6.85 -4.51
N ILE A 89 -13.72 -8.02 -4.48
CA ILE A 89 -15.14 -8.16 -4.11
C ILE A 89 -15.34 -7.88 -2.62
N CYS A 90 -14.55 -8.53 -1.75
CA CYS A 90 -14.66 -8.37 -0.31
C CYS A 90 -14.34 -6.94 0.15
N LEU A 91 -13.29 -6.33 -0.41
CA LEU A 91 -12.89 -4.97 -0.07
C LEU A 91 -13.90 -3.94 -0.60
N GLY A 92 -14.38 -4.12 -1.82
CA GLY A 92 -15.43 -3.26 -2.38
C GLY A 92 -16.70 -3.28 -1.54
N PHE A 93 -17.14 -4.48 -1.12
CA PHE A 93 -18.28 -4.64 -0.22
C PHE A 93 -18.03 -4.01 1.16
N ALA A 94 -16.87 -4.26 1.77
CA ALA A 94 -16.52 -3.67 3.05
C ALA A 94 -16.52 -2.13 3.00
N CYS A 95 -15.97 -1.53 1.94
CA CYS A 95 -15.98 -0.08 1.76
C CYS A 95 -17.41 0.48 1.63
N ALA A 96 -18.29 -0.22 0.93
CA ALA A 96 -19.68 0.19 0.76
C ALA A 96 -20.51 0.08 2.06
N VAL A 97 -20.24 -0.92 2.91
CA VAL A 97 -20.99 -1.16 4.15
C VAL A 97 -20.48 -0.33 5.32
N LEU A 98 -19.16 -0.13 5.43
CA LEU A 98 -18.54 0.52 6.58
C LEU A 98 -18.64 2.06 6.55
N PHE A 99 -18.79 2.65 5.35
CA PHE A 99 -18.77 4.11 5.15
C PHE A 99 -19.95 4.62 4.28
N PRO A 100 -21.22 4.37 4.65
CA PRO A 100 -22.37 4.97 3.96
C PRO A 100 -22.34 6.51 4.02
#